data_AF-A0A2G5T906-F1
#
_entry.id   AF-A0A2G5T906-F1
#
_cell.length_a   1.000
_cell.length_b   1.000
_cell.length_c   1.000
_cell.angle_alpha   90.00
_cell.angle_beta   90.00
_cell.angle_gamma   90.00
#
_symmetry.space_group_name_H-M   'P 1'
#
loop_
_entity.id
_entity.type
_entity.pdbx_description
1 polymer ?
#
loop_
_entity_poly.entity_id
_entity_poly.type
_entity_poly.pdbx_seq_one_letter_code
_entity_poly.pdbx_strand_id
1 'polypeptide(L)'
;MSGEYSQKDFEGLQKPTIDALINLENKLLSVSETVSVIVLVLAFIGMFINVLHLIVLSRKSMMSHCVNVIMIGIAICDLVNLSYDVYDNLMYLTITEW
;
A
#
# COMPACT_ATOMS: atom_id res chain seq x y z
N MET A 1 -6.66 9.40 11.66
CA MET A 1 -6.91 10.83 11.94
C MET A 1 -5.60 11.62 11.85
N SER A 2 -5.30 12.20 10.68
CA SER A 2 -4.29 13.28 10.61
C SER A 2 -5.04 14.59 10.80
N GLY A 3 -4.89 15.21 11.97
CA GLY A 3 -5.43 16.55 12.20
C GLY A 3 -4.80 17.51 11.19
N GLU A 4 -5.62 18.32 10.52
CA GLU A 4 -5.13 19.43 9.70
C GLU A 4 -4.17 20.28 10.54
N TYR A 5 -2.96 20.49 10.02
CA TYR A 5 -1.97 21.32 10.70
C TYR A 5 -2.45 22.77 10.74
N SER A 6 -2.31 23.39 11.90
CA SER A 6 -2.71 24.76 12.12
C SER A 6 -1.49 25.67 11.99
N GLN A 7 -1.72 26.94 11.70
CA GLN A 7 -0.67 27.96 11.61
C GLN A 7 0.25 28.01 12.86
N LYS A 8 -0.24 27.50 13.99
CA LYS A 8 0.46 27.37 15.26
C LYS A 8 1.62 26.36 15.23
N ASP A 9 1.60 25.38 14.33
CA ASP A 9 2.63 24.34 14.23
C ASP A 9 3.93 24.85 13.58
N PHE A 10 3.90 26.05 13.01
CA PHE A 10 5.02 26.69 12.30
C PHE A 10 5.38 28.08 12.86
N GLU A 11 5.07 28.33 14.14
CA GLU A 11 5.42 29.60 14.80
C GLU A 11 6.94 29.86 14.75
N GLY A 12 7.33 30.88 13.98
CA GLY A 12 8.74 31.27 13.75
C GLY A 12 9.10 31.49 12.28
N LEU A 13 8.27 31.02 11.34
CA LEU A 13 8.45 31.18 9.89
C LEU A 13 7.65 32.36 9.32
N GLN A 14 8.05 32.86 8.16
CA GLN A 14 7.30 33.90 7.46
C GLN A 14 5.93 33.36 6.98
N LYS A 15 4.86 34.15 7.19
CA LYS A 15 3.48 33.79 6.80
C LYS A 15 3.32 33.22 5.38
N PRO A 16 3.88 33.81 4.30
CA PRO A 16 3.76 33.23 2.96
C PRO A 16 4.44 31.86 2.81
N THR A 17 5.48 31.57 3.61
CA THR A 17 6.12 30.25 3.66
C THR A 17 5.22 29.23 4.36
N ILE A 18 4.54 29.64 5.44
CA ILE A 18 3.59 28.78 6.17
C ILE A 18 2.40 28.42 5.28
N ASP A 19 1.82 29.40 4.58
CA ASP A 19 0.67 29.16 3.69
C ASP A 19 1.04 28.22 2.52
N ALA A 20 2.26 28.34 1.98
CA ALA A 20 2.77 27.43 0.95
C ALA A 20 2.98 26.00 1.49
N LEU A 21 3.46 25.85 2.73
CA LEU A 21 3.60 24.53 3.37
C LEU A 21 2.24 23.86 3.58
N ILE A 22 1.27 24.58 4.15
CA ILE A 22 -0.08 24.06 4.41
C ILE A 22 -0.73 23.60 3.09
N ASN A 23 -0.61 24.39 2.02
CA ASN A 23 -1.17 24.01 0.73
C ASN A 23 -0.47 22.78 0.12
N LEU A 24 0.86 22.66 0.27
CA LEU A 24 1.60 21.48 -0.18
C LEU A 24 1.19 20.23 0.62
N GLU A 25 1.09 20.36 1.93
CA GLU A 25 0.68 19.29 2.82
C GLU A 25 -0.73 18.80 2.53
N ASN A 26 -1.69 19.71 2.36
CA ASN A 26 -3.06 19.35 1.99
C ASN A 26 -3.11 18.60 0.64
N LYS A 27 -2.23 18.94 -0.31
CA LYS A 27 -2.08 18.18 -1.56
C LYS A 27 -1.49 16.80 -1.33
N LEU A 28 -0.48 16.67 -0.46
CA LEU A 28 0.11 15.38 -0.12
C LEU A 28 -0.89 14.46 0.60
N LEU A 29 -1.67 15.00 1.53
CA LEU A 29 -2.72 14.26 2.23
C LEU A 29 -3.78 13.72 1.26
N SER A 30 -4.28 14.58 0.35
CA SER A 30 -5.25 14.16 -0.67
C SER A 30 -4.68 13.10 -1.62
N VAL A 31 -3.40 13.21 -1.99
CA VAL A 31 -2.72 12.19 -2.79
C VAL A 31 -2.56 10.90 -2.00
N SER A 32 -2.15 10.97 -0.73
CA SER A 32 -1.97 9.80 0.14
C SER A 32 -3.26 9.00 0.30
N GLU A 33 -4.39 9.69 0.49
CA GLU A 33 -5.70 9.05 0.61
C GLU A 33 -6.09 8.35 -0.70
N THR A 34 -5.87 9.00 -1.85
CA THR A 34 -6.13 8.40 -3.16
C THR A 34 -5.23 7.18 -3.42
N VAL A 35 -3.96 7.26 -3.05
CA VAL A 35 -2.99 6.16 -3.21
C VAL A 35 -3.38 4.97 -2.35
N SER A 36 -3.83 5.17 -1.11
CA SER A 36 -4.25 4.06 -0.23
C SER A 36 -5.37 3.22 -0.87
N VAL A 37 -6.39 3.86 -1.47
CA VAL A 37 -7.46 3.15 -2.17
C VAL A 37 -6.93 2.36 -3.38
N ILE A 38 -6.04 2.97 -4.17
CA ILE A 38 -5.44 2.31 -5.35
C ILE A 38 -4.60 1.10 -4.92
N VAL A 39 -3.79 1.24 -3.87
CA VAL A 39 -2.97 0.17 -3.31
C VAL A 39 -3.85 -0.99 -2.86
N LEU A 40 -4.97 -0.71 -2.18
CA LEU A 40 -5.90 -1.74 -1.74
C LEU A 40 -6.51 -2.52 -2.93
N VAL A 41 -6.93 -1.82 -3.99
CA VAL A 41 -7.45 -2.47 -5.21
C VAL A 41 -6.37 -3.31 -5.91
N LEU A 42 -5.15 -2.77 -6.04
CA LEU A 42 -4.02 -3.48 -6.63
C LEU A 42 -3.63 -4.70 -5.78
N ALA A 43 -3.73 -4.61 -4.46
CA ALA A 43 -3.43 -5.71 -3.55
C ALA A 43 -4.41 -6.88 -3.73
N PHE A 44 -5.70 -6.59 -3.86
CA PHE A 44 -6.69 -7.62 -4.21
C PHE A 44 -6.38 -8.28 -5.56
N ILE A 45 -6.10 -7.50 -6.59
CA ILE A 45 -5.78 -8.02 -7.93
C ILE A 45 -4.50 -8.85 -7.89
N GLY A 46 -3.45 -8.34 -7.23
CA GLY A 46 -2.16 -9.03 -7.07
C GLY A 46 -2.30 -10.36 -6.32
N MET A 47 -3.17 -10.42 -5.31
CA MET A 47 -3.47 -11.65 -4.58
C MET A 47 -4.08 -12.71 -5.52
N PHE A 48 -5.07 -12.34 -6.34
CA PHE A 48 -5.66 -13.26 -7.32
C PHE A 48 -4.64 -13.73 -8.36
N ILE A 49 -3.85 -12.81 -8.92
CA ILE A 49 -2.85 -13.15 -9.94
C ILE A 49 -1.78 -14.08 -9.36
N ASN A 50 -1.28 -13.81 -8.15
CA ASN A 50 -0.27 -14.65 -7.50
C ASN A 50 -0.80 -16.06 -7.17
N VAL A 51 -2.07 -16.18 -6.77
CA VAL A 51 -2.72 -17.49 -6.59
C VAL A 51 -2.80 -18.25 -7.92
N LEU A 52 -3.22 -17.59 -9.01
CA LEU A 52 -3.25 -18.20 -10.34
C LEU A 52 -1.85 -18.59 -10.83
N HIS A 53 -0.85 -17.75 -10.57
CA HIS A 53 0.55 -18.02 -10.88
C HIS A 53 1.05 -19.28 -10.16
N LEU A 54 0.76 -19.42 -8.86
CA LEU A 54 1.07 -20.62 -8.09
C LEU A 54 0.36 -21.87 -8.63
N ILE A 55 -0.92 -21.78 -9.00
CA ILE A 55 -1.67 -22.91 -9.57
C ILE A 55 -1.07 -23.38 -10.90
N VAL A 56 -0.68 -22.45 -11.77
CA VAL A 56 -0.06 -22.78 -13.06
C VAL A 56 1.32 -23.41 -12.86
N LEU A 57 2.15 -22.82 -12.00
CA LEU A 57 3.52 -23.28 -11.75
C LEU A 57 3.60 -24.61 -10.99
N SER A 58 2.62 -24.91 -10.14
CA SER A 58 2.59 -26.15 -9.36
C SER A 58 2.28 -27.40 -10.21
N ARG A 59 1.94 -27.25 -11.50
CA ARG A 59 1.78 -28.42 -12.39
C ARG A 59 3.11 -29.15 -12.56
N LYS A 60 3.09 -30.46 -12.27
CA LYS A 60 4.21 -31.41 -12.27
C LYS A 60 5.11 -31.39 -13.52
N SER A 61 4.58 -30.91 -14.66
CA SER A 61 5.32 -30.78 -15.93
C SER A 61 6.38 -29.66 -15.91
N MET A 62 6.19 -28.59 -15.12
CA MET A 62 7.07 -27.41 -15.12
C MET A 62 8.05 -27.35 -13.92
N MET A 63 7.84 -28.18 -12.90
CA MET A 63 8.67 -28.26 -11.68
C MET A 63 10.09 -28.82 -11.90
N SER A 64 10.45 -29.21 -13.13
CA SER A 64 11.75 -29.82 -13.45
C SER A 64 12.92 -28.81 -13.46
N HIS A 65 12.63 -27.50 -13.47
CA HIS A 65 13.65 -26.45 -13.63
C HIS A 65 13.68 -25.48 -12.45
N CYS A 66 14.90 -25.11 -12.01
CA CYS A 66 15.17 -24.19 -10.90
C CYS A 66 14.40 -22.86 -10.98
N VAL A 67 14.21 -22.35 -12.20
CA VAL A 67 13.44 -21.13 -12.48
C VAL A 67 12.00 -21.21 -11.97
N ASN A 68 11.37 -22.39 -12.06
CA ASN A 68 9.98 -22.60 -11.65
C ASN A 68 9.84 -22.60 -10.11
N VAL A 69 10.86 -23.09 -9.40
CA VAL A 69 10.92 -23.06 -7.93
C VAL A 69 11.14 -21.64 -7.42
N ILE A 70 12.02 -20.87 -8.07
CA ILE A 70 12.26 -19.46 -7.74
C ILE A 70 11.00 -18.62 -7.97
N MET A 71 10.28 -18.84 -9.08
CA MET A 71 9.00 -18.15 -9.35
C MET A 71 7.93 -18.47 -8.30
N ILE A 72 7.84 -19.71 -7.81
CA ILE A 72 6.95 -20.06 -6.69
C ILE A 72 7.34 -19.28 -5.42
N GLY A 73 8.64 -19.18 -5.12
CA GLY A 73 9.13 -18.40 -3.99
C GLY A 73 8.76 -16.92 -4.07
N ILE A 74 8.90 -16.31 -5.26
CA ILE A 74 8.51 -14.91 -5.50
C ILE A 74 6.99 -14.73 -5.30
N ALA A 75 6.17 -15.62 -5.86
CA ALA A 75 4.72 -15.54 -5.70
C ALA A 75 4.24 -15.70 -4.25
N ILE A 76 4.93 -16.51 -3.44
CA ILE A 76 4.67 -16.63 -2.00
C ILE A 76 5.08 -15.34 -1.27
N CYS A 77 6.26 -14.80 -1.55
CA CYS A 77 6.71 -13.53 -0.97
C CYS A 77 5.73 -12.39 -1.29
N ASP A 78 5.27 -12.30 -2.53
CA ASP A 78 4.29 -11.29 -2.93
C ASP A 78 2.94 -11.50 -2.25
N LEU A 79 2.49 -12.76 -2.07
CA LEU A 79 1.27 -13.06 -1.32
C LEU A 79 1.37 -12.60 0.14
N VAL A 80 2.52 -12.85 0.80
CA VAL A 80 2.76 -12.42 2.18
C VAL A 80 2.78 -10.89 2.28
N ASN A 81 3.51 -10.21 1.39
CA ASN A 81 3.56 -8.75 1.37
C ASN A 81 2.17 -8.12 1.16
N LEU A 82 1.42 -8.62 0.17
CA LEU A 82 0.06 -8.14 -0.10
C LEU A 82 -0.89 -8.44 1.07
N SER A 83 -0.74 -9.58 1.74
CA SER A 83 -1.56 -9.92 2.91
C SER A 83 -1.28 -9.02 4.12
N TYR A 84 -0.02 -8.62 4.33
CA TYR A 84 0.36 -7.69 5.39
C TYR A 84 -0.22 -6.30 5.12
N ASP A 85 -0.11 -5.82 3.88
CA ASP A 85 -0.62 -4.50 3.47
C ASP A 85 -2.16 -4.42 3.62
N VAL A 86 -2.88 -5.49 3.23
CA VAL A 86 -4.33 -5.58 3.46
C VAL A 86 -4.65 -5.60 4.96
N TYR A 87 -3.89 -6.33 5.78
CA TYR A 87 -4.12 -6.39 7.23
C TYR A 87 -3.94 -5.01 7.88
N ASP A 88 -2.87 -4.29 7.55
CA ASP A 88 -2.57 -2.96 8.09
C ASP A 88 -3.66 -1.94 7.71
N ASN A 89 -4.04 -1.91 6.43
CA ASN A 89 -5.10 -1.02 5.95
C ASN A 89 -6.48 -1.36 6.56
N LEU A 90 -6.81 -2.64 6.72
CA LEU A 90 -8.08 -3.07 7.33
C LEU A 90 -8.14 -2.72 8.83
N MET A 91 -7.02 -2.87 9.52
CA MET A 91 -6.89 -2.51 10.93
C MET A 91 -7.00 -0.99 11.11
N TYR A 92 -6.37 -0.20 10.23
CA TYR A 92 -6.53 1.26 10.20
C TYR A 92 -7.99 1.69 10.00
N LEU A 93 -8.71 1.08 9.04
CA LEU A 93 -10.14 1.35 8.85
C LEU A 93 -10.97 1.00 10.09
N THR A 94 -10.70 -0.15 10.71
CA THR A 94 -11.42 -0.59 11.91
C THR A 94 -11.21 0.35 13.10
N ILE A 95 -10.00 0.89 13.30
CA ILE A 95 -9.72 1.84 14.39
C ILE A 95 -10.33 3.22 14.13
N THR A 96 -10.48 3.61 12.87
CA THR A 96 -10.95 4.97 12.52
C THR A 96 -12.49 5.07 12.45
N GLU A 97 -13.20 3.94 12.36
CA GLU A 97 -14.67 3.87 12.32
C GLU A 97 -15.37 3.79 13.70
N TRP A 98 -14.62 3.84 14.82
CA TRP A 98 -15.14 3.92 16.20
C TRP A 98 -14.65 5.18 16.93
#